data_AF-A0A183N6M5-F1
#
_entry.id   AF-A0A183N6M5-F1
#
_cell.length_a   1.000
_cell.length_b   1.000
_cell.length_c   1.000
_cell.angle_alpha   90.00
_cell.angle_beta   90.00
_cell.angle_gamma   90.00
#
_symmetry.space_group_name_H-M   'P 1'
#
loop_
_entity.id
_entity.type
_entity.pdbx_description
1 polymer ?
#
loop_
_entity_poly.entity_id
_entity_poly.type
_entity_poly.pdbx_seq_one_letter_code
_entity_poly.pdbx_strand_id
1 'polypeptide(L)'
;MLSKVARIALVGWESHGSRIIKASLKTKKDGISMNIIQCYAPTNDSNDDIENQFYERLQSVIEKCPRMDLTILMGDLNAKVRIDNTGYEDIMGRHELGERN
;
A
#
# COMPACT_ATOMS: atom_id res chain seq x y z
N MET A 1 -14.75 -11.66 6.93
CA MET A 1 -14.66 -11.38 8.39
C MET A 1 -13.34 -11.95 8.90
N LEU A 2 -12.56 -11.22 9.72
CA LEU A 2 -11.26 -11.71 10.23
C LEU A 2 -11.42 -12.97 11.09
N SER A 3 -10.47 -13.90 10.96
CA SER A 3 -10.42 -15.11 11.80
C SER A 3 -10.25 -14.74 13.28
N LYS A 4 -10.68 -15.64 14.17
CA LYS A 4 -10.54 -15.42 15.63
C LYS A 4 -9.08 -15.14 16.02
N VAL A 5 -8.14 -15.85 15.40
CA VAL A 5 -6.70 -15.67 15.61
C VAL A 5 -6.24 -14.30 15.14
N ALA A 6 -6.63 -13.87 13.93
CA ALA A 6 -6.26 -12.56 13.40
C ALA A 6 -6.80 -11.41 14.26
N ARG A 7 -8.01 -11.53 14.80
CA ARG A 7 -8.58 -10.51 15.70
C ARG A 7 -7.81 -10.38 17.01
N ILE A 8 -7.30 -11.49 17.56
CA ILE A 8 -6.49 -11.48 18.77
C ILE A 8 -5.09 -10.91 18.50
N ALA A 9 -4.57 -11.15 17.29
CA ALA A 9 -3.29 -10.61 16.87
C ALA A 9 -3.35 -9.10 16.56
N LEU A 10 -4.51 -8.55 16.20
CA LEU A 10 -4.65 -7.13 15.89
C LEU A 10 -4.31 -6.27 17.12
N VAL A 11 -3.24 -5.49 17.01
CA VAL A 11 -2.82 -4.51 18.03
C VAL A 11 -3.62 -3.23 17.89
N GLY A 12 -3.83 -2.80 16.65
CA GLY A 12 -4.59 -1.60 16.33
C GLY A 12 -4.59 -1.31 14.84
N TRP A 13 -5.41 -0.35 14.44
CA TRP A 13 -5.42 0.18 13.08
C TRP A 13 -5.67 1.68 13.11
N GLU A 14 -5.22 2.37 12.08
CA GLU A 14 -5.40 3.81 11.89
C GLU A 14 -5.59 4.11 10.40
N SER A 15 -6.50 5.04 10.10
CA SER A 15 -6.66 5.58 8.74
C SER A 15 -5.87 6.88 8.60
N HIS A 16 -5.21 7.06 7.46
CA HIS A 16 -4.46 8.27 7.12
C HIS A 16 -5.14 8.98 5.94
N GLY A 17 -6.41 9.33 6.12
CA GLY A 17 -7.30 9.80 5.06
C GLY A 17 -8.12 8.66 4.45
N SER A 18 -8.82 8.94 3.35
CA SER A 18 -9.73 7.98 2.71
C SER A 18 -9.04 6.85 1.94
N ARG A 19 -7.75 6.99 1.65
CA ARG A 19 -7.00 6.15 0.70
C ARG A 19 -5.86 5.35 1.32
N ILE A 20 -5.58 5.50 2.61
CA ILE A 20 -4.49 4.82 3.30
C ILE A 20 -5.00 4.31 4.64
N ILE A 21 -4.83 3.01 4.90
CA ILE A 21 -5.06 2.40 6.21
C ILE A 21 -3.84 1.59 6.62
N LYS A 22 -3.45 1.71 7.89
CA LYS A 22 -2.44 0.87 8.51
C LYS A 22 -3.09 0.00 9.58
N ALA A 23 -2.76 -1.29 9.59
CA ALA A 23 -3.06 -2.19 10.69
C ALA A 23 -1.77 -2.81 11.22
N SER A 24 -1.63 -2.85 12.54
CA SER A 24 -0.50 -3.49 13.21
C SER A 24 -0.99 -4.79 13.87
N LEU A 25 -0.29 -5.89 13.60
CA LEU A 25 -0.58 -7.22 14.14
C LEU A 25 0.62 -7.77 14.89
N LYS A 26 0.37 -8.37 16.05
CA LYS A 26 1.37 -9.10 16.81
C LYS A 26 1.76 -10.36 16.05
N THR A 27 3.06 -10.57 15.86
CA THR A 27 3.57 -11.81 15.28
C THR A 27 3.84 -12.85 16.37
N LYS A 28 4.18 -14.08 15.96
CA LYS A 28 4.64 -15.11 16.90
C LYS A 28 6.04 -14.84 17.45
N LYS A 29 6.80 -13.93 16.84
CA LYS A 29 8.14 -13.57 17.30
C LYS A 29 8.02 -12.38 18.25
N ASP A 30 8.41 -12.59 19.50
CA ASP A 30 8.33 -11.55 20.52
C ASP A 30 9.17 -10.33 20.15
N GLY A 31 8.62 -9.15 20.43
CA GLY A 31 9.22 -7.87 20.06
C GLY A 31 9.15 -7.50 18.59
N ILE A 32 8.52 -8.32 17.73
CA ILE A 32 8.30 -8.01 16.31
C ILE A 32 6.81 -7.99 16.00
N SER A 33 6.35 -6.85 15.50
CA SER A 33 5.02 -6.69 14.94
C SER A 33 5.06 -6.72 13.41
N MET A 34 3.90 -6.93 12.81
CA MET A 34 3.67 -6.83 11.38
C MET A 34 2.75 -5.64 11.12
N ASN A 35 3.21 -4.66 10.34
CA ASN A 35 2.44 -3.54 9.86
C ASN A 35 1.96 -3.85 8.43
N ILE A 36 0.65 -3.83 8.21
CA ILE A 36 0.06 -3.92 6.88
C ILE A 36 -0.46 -2.53 6.52
N ILE A 37 0.10 -1.94 5.48
CA ILE A 37 -0.34 -0.66 4.93
C ILE A 37 -1.07 -0.99 3.64
N GLN A 38 -2.38 -0.77 3.62
CA GLN A 38 -3.17 -0.88 2.41
C GLN A 38 -3.49 0.52 1.89
N CYS A 39 -3.24 0.73 0.61
CA CYS A 39 -3.51 2.00 -0.03
C CYS A 39 -4.27 1.86 -1.36
N TYR A 40 -4.93 2.95 -1.75
CA TYR A 40 -5.58 3.10 -3.05
C TYR A 40 -5.13 4.44 -3.63
N ALA A 41 -4.22 4.39 -4.59
CA ALA A 41 -3.62 5.58 -5.18
C ALA A 41 -4.70 6.46 -5.86
N PRO A 42 -4.44 7.77 -5.97
CA PRO A 42 -5.20 8.64 -6.87
C PRO A 42 -5.27 8.06 -8.29
N THR A 43 -6.34 8.39 -9.02
CA THR A 43 -6.51 7.99 -10.43
C THR A 43 -5.58 8.78 -11.34
N ASN A 44 -5.25 8.25 -12.51
CA ASN A 44 -4.36 8.92 -13.49
C ASN A 44 -4.77 10.35 -13.87
N ASP A 45 -6.07 10.68 -13.77
CA ASP A 45 -6.59 12.03 -14.06
C ASP A 45 -6.47 13.00 -12.87
N SER A 46 -5.88 12.57 -11.74
CA SER A 46 -5.69 13.44 -10.59
C SER A 46 -4.61 14.47 -10.82
N ASN A 47 -4.80 15.69 -10.32
CA ASN A 47 -3.77 16.73 -10.33
C ASN A 47 -2.51 16.26 -9.57
N ASP A 48 -1.33 16.64 -10.07
CA ASP A 48 -0.01 16.34 -9.50
C ASP A 48 0.07 16.68 -8.00
N ASP A 49 -0.58 17.77 -7.57
CA ASP A 49 -0.61 18.15 -6.15
C ASP A 49 -1.29 17.09 -5.25
N ILE A 50 -2.35 16.46 -5.76
CA ILE A 50 -3.08 15.40 -5.05
C ILE A 50 -2.24 14.13 -5.01
N GLU A 51 -1.57 13.82 -6.12
CA GLU A 51 -0.65 12.68 -6.23
C GLU A 51 0.52 12.82 -5.26
N ASN A 52 1.20 13.97 -5.29
CA ASN A 52 2.31 14.30 -4.39
C ASN A 52 1.88 14.25 -2.93
N GLN A 53 0.74 14.88 -2.57
CA GLN A 53 0.25 14.85 -1.20
C GLN A 53 -0.06 13.43 -0.72
N PHE A 54 -0.57 12.56 -1.60
CA PHE A 54 -0.80 11.16 -1.28
C PHE A 54 0.51 10.43 -0.99
N TYR A 55 1.52 10.55 -1.86
CA TYR A 55 2.80 9.86 -1.69
C TYR A 55 3.60 10.37 -0.49
N GLU A 56 3.61 11.68 -0.24
CA GLU A 56 4.21 12.28 0.97
C GLU A 56 3.56 11.73 2.24
N ARG A 57 2.22 11.61 2.24
CA ARG A 57 1.50 11.03 3.37
C ARG A 57 1.82 9.54 3.53
N LEU A 58 1.86 8.79 2.44
CA LEU A 58 2.18 7.36 2.46
C LEU A 58 3.60 7.13 3.00
N GLN A 59 4.57 7.91 2.53
CA GLN A 59 5.94 7.90 3.02
C GLN A 59 6.00 8.17 4.52
N SER A 60 5.29 9.20 5.00
CA SER A 60 5.21 9.50 6.44
C SER A 60 4.66 8.33 7.28
N VAL A 61 3.70 7.56 6.75
CA VAL A 61 3.16 6.38 7.44
C VAL A 61 4.19 5.24 7.50
N ILE A 62 4.93 5.02 6.41
CA ILE A 62 5.99 4.02 6.34
C ILE A 62 7.14 4.37 7.29
N GLU A 63 7.58 5.63 7.32
CA GLU A 63 8.67 6.10 8.18
C GLU A 63 8.36 6.00 9.68
N LYS A 64 7.08 6.09 10.04
CA LYS A 64 6.61 5.87 11.42
C LYS A 64 6.60 4.40 11.84
N CYS A 65 6.74 3.46 10.91
CA CYS A 65 6.82 2.04 11.25
C CYS A 65 8.22 1.71 11.81
N PRO A 66 8.32 1.00 12.94
CA PRO A 66 9.61 0.60 13.48
C PRO A 66 10.41 -0.25 12.48
N ARG A 67 11.70 0.04 12.29
CA ARG A 67 12.56 -0.70 11.33
C ARG A 67 12.74 -2.18 11.67
N MET A 68 12.57 -2.57 12.93
CA MET A 68 12.61 -3.97 13.35
C MET A 68 11.32 -4.73 13.04
N ASP A 69 10.21 -4.02 12.81
CA ASP A 69 8.93 -4.62 12.48
C ASP A 69 8.86 -4.95 10.99
N LEU A 70 8.12 -6.00 10.66
CA LEU A 70 7.83 -6.32 9.28
C LEU A 70 6.77 -5.34 8.74
N THR A 71 7.08 -4.63 7.66
CA THR A 71 6.10 -3.76 7.00
C THR A 71 5.77 -4.29 5.62
N ILE A 72 4.48 -4.53 5.36
CA ILE A 72 3.93 -4.95 4.08
C ILE A 72 3.13 -3.78 3.53
N LEU A 73 3.61 -3.18 2.45
CA LEU A 73 2.86 -2.22 1.65
C LEU A 73 2.11 -2.98 0.55
N MET A 74 0.80 -2.75 0.45
CA MET A 74 -0.04 -3.38 -0.56
C MET A 74 -1.20 -2.47 -0.96
N GLY A 75 -1.95 -2.90 -1.98
CA GLY A 75 -3.13 -2.21 -2.47
C GLY A 75 -3.02 -1.87 -3.95
N ASP A 76 -3.83 -0.91 -4.38
CA ASP A 76 -3.83 -0.44 -5.75
C ASP A 76 -3.00 0.84 -5.82
N LEU A 77 -1.87 0.79 -6.52
CA LEU A 77 -0.97 1.93 -6.66
C LEU A 77 -1.21 2.70 -7.97
N ASN A 78 -2.17 2.29 -8.82
CA ASN A 78 -2.40 2.86 -10.15
C ASN A 78 -1.07 3.11 -10.91
N ALA A 79 -0.18 2.12 -10.91
CA ALA A 79 1.08 2.24 -11.63
C ALA A 79 0.77 2.47 -13.11
N LYS A 80 1.40 3.48 -13.73
CA LYS A 80 1.32 3.63 -15.18
C LYS A 80 2.25 2.60 -15.79
N VAL A 81 1.70 1.62 -16.48
CA VAL A 81 2.46 0.61 -17.22
C VAL A 81 2.22 0.92 -18.70
N ARG A 82 3.24 1.49 -19.37
CA ARG A 82 3.18 1.92 -20.78
C ARG A 82 2.51 0.87 -21.65
N ILE A 83 1.89 1.31 -22.76
CA ILE A 83 1.25 0.43 -23.76
C ILE A 83 2.20 -0.68 -24.27
N ASP A 84 3.51 -0.42 -24.28
CA ASP A 84 4.52 -1.43 -24.63
C ASP A 84 4.70 -2.44 -23.48
N ASN A 85 3.99 -3.57 -23.62
CA ASN A 85 4.07 -4.71 -22.72
C ASN A 85 4.89 -5.87 -23.30
N THR A 86 5.75 -5.60 -24.29
CA THR A 86 6.56 -6.64 -24.96
C THR A 86 7.41 -7.40 -23.94
N GLY A 87 7.23 -8.73 -23.85
CA GLY A 87 7.93 -9.61 -22.92
C GLY A 87 7.31 -9.72 -21.51
N TYR A 88 6.17 -9.06 -21.27
CA TYR A 88 5.44 -9.09 -20.00
C TYR A 88 3.93 -9.35 -20.18
N GLU A 89 3.54 -9.90 -21.33
CA GLU A 89 2.14 -10.05 -21.76
C GLU A 89 1.34 -10.98 -20.84
N ASP A 90 2.02 -11.92 -20.17
CA ASP A 90 1.39 -12.88 -19.23
C ASP A 90 1.10 -12.27 -17.86
N ILE A 91 1.68 -11.10 -17.55
CA ILE A 91 1.59 -10.47 -16.23
C ILE A 91 1.03 -9.03 -16.27
N MET A 92 1.07 -8.35 -17.42
CA MET A 92 0.55 -6.98 -17.61
C MET A 92 -0.71 -6.95 -18.47
N GLY A 93 -1.66 -6.08 -18.12
CA GLY A 93 -2.87 -5.83 -18.92
C GLY A 93 -2.58 -5.06 -20.21
N ARG A 94 -3.43 -5.22 -21.24
CA ARG A 94 -3.27 -4.59 -22.56
C ARG A 94 -3.88 -3.18 -22.69
N HIS A 95 -4.51 -2.66 -21.63
CA HIS A 95 -5.43 -1.53 -21.72
C HIS A 95 -5.11 -0.38 -20.78
N GLU A 96 -3.85 -0.18 -20.44
CA GLU A 96 -3.43 0.93 -19.58
C GLU A 96 -3.05 2.17 -20.41
N LEU A 97 -3.32 3.35 -19.85
CA LEU A 97 -3.08 4.66 -20.46
C LEU A 97 -1.92 5.35 -19.72
N GLY A 98 -0.97 5.90 -20.50
CA GLY A 98 0.13 6.70 -19.97
C GLY A 98 1.52 6.20 -20.38
N GLU A 99 2.54 7.01 -20.13
CA GLU A 99 3.92 6.56 -20.13
C GLU A 99 4.23 5.83 -18.83
N ARG A 100 5.14 4.85 -18.88
CA ARG A 100 5.56 4.11 -17.69
C ARG A 100 6.19 5.10 -16.70
N ASN A 101 5.75 5.05 -15.45
CA ASN A 101 6.39 5.82 -14.36
C ASN A 101 7.89 5.48 -14.25
#